data_AF-A0A1X7SJY3-F1
#
_entry.id   AF-A0A1X7SJY3-F1
#
_cell.length_a   1.000
_cell.length_b   1.000
_cell.length_c   1.000
_cell.angle_alpha   90.00
_cell.angle_beta   90.00
_cell.angle_gamma   90.00
#
_symmetry.space_group_name_H-M   'P 1'
#
loop_
_entity.id
_entity.type
_entity.pdbx_description
1 polymer ?
#
loop_
_entity_poly.entity_id
_entity_poly.type
_entity_poly.pdbx_seq_one_letter_code
_entity_poly.pdbx_strand_id
1 'polypeptide(L)'
;ECLHENGYCEHICTDTDCSYNCSCFMGYEINRTRFCSDIDECMKNISNCNQQCSNTLGSYTCYCYSGYELDSDDHTCIDIDECAVDNGECEQNCHNTNGSYYCTCKDGYTMDDNRKNCS
;
A
#
# COMPACT_ATOMS: atom_id res chain seq x y z
N GLU A 1 -17.94 -35.83 5.26
CA GLU A 1 -19.05 -35.01 4.71
C GLU A 1 -18.55 -34.10 3.59
N CYS A 2 -17.32 -33.60 3.71
CA CYS A 2 -16.68 -32.76 2.69
C CYS A 2 -16.52 -33.40 1.30
N LEU A 3 -16.54 -34.73 1.20
CA LEU A 3 -16.46 -35.45 -0.08
C LEU A 3 -17.68 -35.22 -1.00
N HIS A 4 -18.81 -34.73 -0.47
CA HIS A 4 -20.01 -34.43 -1.24
C HIS A 4 -20.18 -32.91 -1.35
N GLU A 5 -20.00 -32.36 -2.56
CA GLU A 5 -20.17 -30.93 -2.87
C GLU A 5 -19.42 -30.00 -1.88
N ASN A 6 -18.21 -30.39 -1.44
CA ASN A 6 -17.41 -29.68 -0.44
C ASN A 6 -18.16 -29.44 0.89
N GLY A 7 -19.10 -30.32 1.26
CA GLY A 7 -19.97 -30.11 2.42
C GLY A 7 -20.83 -28.85 2.31
N TYR A 8 -21.08 -28.35 1.10
CA TYR A 8 -21.71 -27.05 0.82
C TYR A 8 -20.94 -25.84 1.37
N CYS A 9 -19.66 -26.00 1.70
CA CYS A 9 -18.79 -24.90 2.08
C CYS A 9 -18.31 -24.14 0.84
N GLU A 10 -18.27 -22.81 0.90
CA GLU A 10 -17.79 -21.98 -0.21
C GLU A 10 -16.29 -22.16 -0.50
N HIS A 11 -15.45 -22.13 0.55
CA HIS A 11 -14.00 -22.27 0.43
C HIS A 11 -13.50 -23.62 0.94
N ILE A 12 -13.37 -23.76 2.27
CA ILE A 12 -12.71 -24.92 2.88
C ILE A 12 -13.73 -25.70 3.70
N CYS A 13 -13.78 -27.01 3.47
CA CYS A 13 -14.49 -27.96 4.32
C CYS A 13 -13.50 -28.88 5.04
N THR A 14 -13.65 -29.02 6.35
CA THR A 14 -12.83 -29.91 7.18
C THR A 14 -13.73 -30.88 7.94
N ASP A 15 -13.59 -32.17 7.67
CA ASP A 15 -14.28 -33.22 8.42
C ASP A 15 -13.78 -33.25 9.89
N THR A 16 -14.69 -33.45 10.83
CA THR A 16 -14.42 -33.56 12.27
C THR A 16 -14.99 -34.87 12.80
N ASP A 17 -14.66 -35.26 14.03
CA ASP A 17 -15.26 -36.45 14.66
C ASP A 17 -16.79 -36.28 14.72
N CYS A 18 -17.49 -37.06 13.88
CA CYS A 18 -18.94 -37.08 13.72
C CYS A 18 -19.58 -35.84 13.04
N SER A 19 -18.83 -34.97 12.35
CA SER A 19 -19.39 -33.83 11.57
C SER A 19 -18.37 -33.26 10.56
N TYR A 20 -18.59 -32.03 10.10
CA TYR A 20 -17.64 -31.19 9.37
C TYR A 20 -17.82 -29.71 9.74
N ASN A 21 -16.81 -28.89 9.43
CA ASN A 21 -16.83 -27.43 9.58
C ASN A 21 -16.44 -26.74 8.28
N CYS A 22 -17.08 -25.59 8.01
CA CYS A 22 -16.67 -24.69 6.93
C CYS A 22 -15.73 -23.60 7.45
N SER A 23 -14.72 -23.25 6.67
CA SER A 23 -13.82 -22.13 6.93
C SER A 23 -13.45 -21.41 5.63
N CYS A 24 -12.84 -20.23 5.75
CA CYS A 24 -12.55 -19.34 4.63
C CYS A 24 -11.04 -19.25 4.37
N PHE A 25 -10.66 -18.91 3.14
CA PHE A 25 -9.28 -18.54 2.82
C PHE A 25 -8.84 -17.30 3.62
N MET A 26 -7.53 -17.09 3.70
CA MET A 26 -6.97 -15.87 4.30
C MET A 26 -7.56 -14.62 3.62
N GLY A 27 -7.85 -13.58 4.41
CA GLY A 27 -8.51 -12.37 3.92
C GLY A 27 -10.04 -12.47 3.81
N TYR A 28 -10.64 -13.57 4.27
CA TYR A 28 -12.10 -13.75 4.26
C TYR A 28 -12.63 -14.13 5.64
N GLU A 29 -13.84 -13.67 5.96
CA GLU A 29 -14.57 -14.03 7.17
C GLU A 29 -15.88 -14.77 6.85
N ILE A 30 -16.22 -15.73 7.71
CA ILE A 30 -17.47 -16.47 7.57
C ILE A 30 -18.65 -15.58 7.99
N ASN A 31 -19.61 -15.42 7.10
CA ASN A 31 -20.83 -14.67 7.36
C ASN A 31 -21.92 -15.56 7.99
N ARG A 32 -23.06 -14.94 8.34
CA ARG A 32 -24.19 -15.63 9.01
C ARG A 32 -24.78 -16.78 8.20
N THR A 33 -24.55 -16.82 6.89
CA THR A 33 -25.03 -17.85 5.97
C THR A 33 -24.00 -18.93 5.64
N ARG A 34 -22.85 -18.97 6.34
CA ARG A 34 -21.70 -19.87 6.07
C ARG A 34 -20.99 -19.62 4.74
N PHE A 35 -21.20 -18.46 4.15
CA PHE A 35 -20.44 -17.97 2.99
C PHE A 35 -19.26 -17.13 3.49
N CYS A 36 -18.22 -17.04 2.69
CA CYS A 36 -17.00 -16.30 2.92
C CYS A 36 -17.11 -14.93 2.28
N SER A 37 -17.12 -13.90 3.12
CA SER A 37 -17.10 -12.51 2.67
C SER A 37 -15.70 -11.96 2.84
N ASP A 38 -15.28 -11.17 1.86
CA ASP A 38 -14.00 -10.48 1.89
C ASP A 38 -13.89 -9.59 3.13
N ILE A 39 -12.73 -9.62 3.78
CA ILE A 39 -12.43 -8.75 4.91
C ILE A 39 -11.90 -7.45 4.32
N ASP A 40 -12.65 -6.37 4.46
CA ASP A 40 -12.11 -5.05 4.09
C ASP A 40 -11.15 -4.56 5.17
N GLU A 41 -9.84 -4.80 4.98
CA GLU A 41 -8.82 -4.43 5.96
C GLU A 41 -8.66 -2.91 6.10
N CYS A 42 -8.99 -2.15 5.06
CA CYS A 42 -8.97 -0.69 5.07
C CYS A 42 -10.07 -0.13 5.96
N MET A 43 -11.30 -0.65 5.82
CA MET A 43 -12.45 -0.24 6.63
C MET A 43 -12.35 -0.72 8.07
N LYS A 44 -11.75 -1.89 8.29
CA LYS A 44 -11.49 -2.41 9.65
C LYS A 44 -10.27 -1.77 10.31
N ASN A 45 -9.50 -0.97 9.58
CA ASN A 45 -8.28 -0.31 10.05
C ASN A 45 -7.24 -1.30 10.62
N ILE A 46 -7.07 -2.43 9.93
CA ILE A 46 -6.11 -3.49 10.28
C ILE A 46 -5.03 -3.67 9.19
N SER A 47 -5.10 -2.88 8.11
CA SER A 47 -4.13 -2.93 7.01
C SER A 47 -2.75 -2.40 7.38
N ASN A 48 -2.62 -1.60 8.44
CA ASN A 48 -1.35 -0.96 8.85
C ASN A 48 -0.65 -0.13 7.75
N CYS A 49 -1.34 0.23 6.65
CA CYS A 49 -0.78 1.09 5.61
C CYS A 49 -0.41 2.47 6.18
N ASN A 50 0.78 2.97 5.85
CA ASN A 50 1.25 4.26 6.35
C ASN A 50 0.43 5.44 5.81
N GLN A 51 0.02 5.38 4.53
CA GLN A 51 -0.66 6.49 3.85
C GLN A 51 -2.01 6.09 3.28
N GLN A 52 -2.04 5.35 2.18
CA GLN A 52 -3.29 4.94 1.52
C GLN A 52 -3.45 3.43 1.54
N CYS A 53 -4.70 2.98 1.68
CA CYS A 53 -5.10 1.59 1.64
C CYS A 53 -6.16 1.39 0.55
N SER A 54 -6.01 0.35 -0.25
CA SER A 54 -7.05 -0.12 -1.18
C SER A 54 -7.37 -1.58 -0.89
N ASN A 55 -8.64 -1.86 -0.61
CA ASN A 55 -9.10 -3.22 -0.38
C ASN A 55 -9.16 -4.00 -1.70
N THR A 56 -8.78 -5.26 -1.68
CA THR A 56 -8.83 -6.19 -2.81
C THR A 56 -9.48 -7.51 -2.37
N LEU A 57 -9.83 -8.39 -3.29
CA LEU A 57 -10.43 -9.67 -2.89
C LEU A 57 -9.38 -10.57 -2.22
N GLY A 58 -9.56 -10.84 -0.93
CA GLY A 58 -8.71 -11.70 -0.09
C GLY A 58 -7.45 -11.03 0.44
N SER A 59 -7.29 -9.72 0.26
CA SER A 59 -6.12 -8.95 0.71
C SER A 59 -6.37 -7.45 0.55
N TYR A 60 -5.36 -6.63 0.82
CA TYR A 60 -5.31 -5.21 0.50
C TYR A 60 -3.98 -4.86 -0.15
N THR A 61 -3.87 -3.63 -0.65
CA THR A 61 -2.61 -3.05 -1.11
C THR A 61 -2.46 -1.65 -0.53
N CYS A 62 -1.27 -1.36 -0.01
CA CYS A 62 -0.92 -0.02 0.44
C CYS A 62 -0.32 0.81 -0.71
N TYR A 63 -0.59 2.11 -0.70
CA TYR A 63 -0.05 3.06 -1.66
C TYR A 63 0.48 4.29 -0.95
N CYS A 64 1.44 4.94 -1.60
CA CYS A 64 2.06 6.16 -1.13
C CYS A 64 1.59 7.36 -1.95
N TYR A 65 1.47 8.51 -1.29
CA TYR A 65 1.25 9.80 -1.94
C TYR A 65 2.43 10.16 -2.84
N SER A 66 2.22 11.10 -3.75
CA SER A 66 3.30 11.64 -4.60
C SER A 66 4.48 12.13 -3.76
N GLY A 67 5.70 11.84 -4.21
CA GLY A 67 6.95 12.16 -3.48
C GLY A 67 7.41 11.06 -2.53
N TYR A 68 6.70 9.92 -2.48
CA TYR A 68 7.05 8.78 -1.63
C TYR A 68 7.04 7.48 -2.45
N GLU A 69 7.85 6.53 -2.03
CA GLU A 69 7.86 5.16 -2.55
C GLU A 69 7.49 4.15 -1.45
N LEU A 70 6.89 3.03 -1.88
CA LEU A 70 6.52 1.96 -0.97
C LEU A 70 7.77 1.15 -0.62
N ASP A 71 8.04 0.99 0.68
CA ASP A 71 9.14 0.19 1.19
C ASP A 71 8.87 -1.31 0.96
N SER A 72 9.93 -2.10 1.12
CA SER A 72 9.96 -3.56 1.02
C SER A 72 9.06 -4.29 2.01
N ASP A 73 8.52 -3.59 3.02
CA ASP A 73 7.52 -4.14 3.93
C ASP A 73 6.09 -4.07 3.35
N ASP A 74 5.89 -3.48 2.18
CA ASP A 74 4.62 -3.24 1.49
C ASP A 74 3.62 -2.35 2.25
N HIS A 75 4.06 -1.62 3.30
CA HIS A 75 3.21 -0.83 4.17
C HIS A 75 3.72 0.60 4.41
N THR A 76 5.03 0.74 4.55
CA THR A 76 5.70 1.98 4.88
C THR A 76 5.97 2.78 3.62
N CYS A 77 5.73 4.08 3.70
CA CYS A 77 6.04 5.01 2.62
C CYS A 77 7.26 5.83 3.01
N ILE A 78 8.32 5.69 2.24
CA ILE A 78 9.57 6.42 2.44
C ILE A 78 9.65 7.58 1.45
N ASP A 79 10.21 8.69 1.91
CA ASP A 79 10.44 9.87 1.08
C ASP A 79 11.38 9.54 -0.09
N ILE A 80 11.00 9.95 -1.30
CA ILE A 80 11.88 9.83 -2.47
C ILE A 80 12.86 10.99 -2.41
N ASP A 81 14.15 10.71 -2.26
CA ASP A 81 15.17 11.74 -2.36
C ASP A 81 15.40 12.12 -3.83
N GLU A 82 14.68 13.13 -4.32
CA GLU A 82 14.82 13.57 -5.71
C GLU A 82 16.19 14.20 -5.98
N CYS A 83 16.89 14.69 -4.95
CA CYS A 83 18.24 15.24 -5.10
C CYS A 83 19.29 14.14 -5.34
N ALA A 84 19.02 12.90 -4.93
CA ALA A 84 19.90 11.77 -5.17
C ALA A 84 19.97 11.37 -6.66
N VAL A 85 18.97 11.76 -7.47
CA VAL A 85 18.89 11.46 -8.90
C VAL A 85 19.00 12.75 -9.72
N ASP A 86 20.08 12.87 -10.50
CA ASP A 86 20.35 14.04 -11.35
C ASP A 86 20.19 15.39 -10.62
N ASN A 87 20.48 15.44 -9.31
CA ASN A 87 20.34 16.63 -8.47
C ASN A 87 18.92 17.24 -8.51
N GLY A 88 17.86 16.43 -8.68
CA GLY A 88 16.49 16.92 -8.87
C GLY A 88 16.30 17.74 -10.16
N GLU A 89 17.23 17.62 -11.10
CA GLU A 89 17.41 18.51 -12.26
C GLU A 89 17.62 19.98 -11.87
N CYS A 90 18.02 20.27 -10.62
CA CYS A 90 18.43 21.61 -10.20
C CYS A 90 19.77 21.97 -10.85
N GLU A 91 19.90 23.19 -11.39
CA GLU A 91 21.15 23.66 -11.99
C GLU A 91 22.27 23.78 -10.95
N GLN A 92 21.92 24.19 -9.72
CA GLN A 92 22.88 24.45 -8.65
C GLN A 92 22.60 23.60 -7.42
N ASN A 93 22.01 24.15 -6.36
CA ASN A 93 21.80 23.39 -5.13
C ASN A 93 20.41 22.75 -5.12
N CYS A 94 20.32 21.48 -4.72
CA CYS A 94 19.07 20.78 -4.46
C CYS A 94 18.91 20.53 -2.96
N HIS A 95 17.70 20.72 -2.43
CA HIS A 95 17.36 20.44 -1.03
C HIS A 95 16.17 19.49 -0.99
N ASN A 96 16.43 18.26 -0.58
CA ASN A 96 15.39 17.27 -0.38
C ASN A 96 14.54 17.62 0.86
N THR A 97 13.24 17.37 0.79
CA THR A 97 12.28 17.59 1.88
C THR A 97 11.26 16.47 1.90
N ASN A 98 10.58 16.28 3.03
CA ASN A 98 9.62 15.19 3.13
C ASN A 98 8.43 15.37 2.16
N GLY A 99 8.38 14.55 1.11
CA GLY A 99 7.41 14.50 0.02
C GLY A 99 7.69 15.42 -1.16
N SER A 100 8.86 16.08 -1.24
CA SER A 100 9.21 17.03 -2.31
C SER A 100 10.68 17.46 -2.22
N TYR A 101 11.14 18.26 -3.17
CA TYR A 101 12.41 18.97 -3.09
C TYR A 101 12.27 20.41 -3.57
N TYR A 102 13.32 21.21 -3.38
CA TYR A 102 13.43 22.52 -4.02
C TYR A 102 14.88 22.86 -4.37
N CYS A 103 15.04 23.69 -5.41
CA CYS A 103 16.34 24.17 -5.84
C CYS A 103 16.67 25.52 -5.19
N THR A 104 17.95 25.83 -4.99
CA THR A 104 18.43 27.20 -4.69
C THR A 104 19.68 27.56 -5.49
N CYS A 105 19.80 28.85 -5.80
CA CYS A 105 20.98 29.40 -6.47
C CYS A 105 22.07 29.79 -5.46
N LYS A 106 23.32 29.76 -5.91
CA LYS A 106 24.49 30.27 -5.20
C LYS A 106 24.44 31.80 -5.13
N ASP A 107 25.20 32.37 -4.20
CA ASP A 107 25.28 33.81 -4.03
C ASP A 107 25.64 34.52 -5.34
N GLY A 108 24.85 35.54 -5.69
CA GLY A 108 25.02 36.33 -6.92
C GLY A 108 24.19 35.88 -8.11
N TYR A 109 23.44 34.77 -8.00
CA TYR A 109 22.51 34.28 -9.02
C TYR A 109 21.05 34.41 -8.56
N THR A 110 20.12 34.50 -9.51
CA THR A 110 18.68 34.53 -9.26
C THR A 110 17.95 33.32 -9.83
N MET A 111 16.93 32.84 -9.12
CA MET A 111 16.12 31.71 -9.58
C MET A 111 15.20 32.12 -10.73
N ASP A 112 15.20 31.33 -11.80
CA ASP A 112 14.31 31.52 -12.95
C ASP A 112 12.88 30.99 -12.68
N ASP A 113 11.93 31.31 -13.56
CA ASP A 113 10.51 30.92 -13.45
C ASP A 113 10.28 29.40 -13.40
N ASN A 114 11.21 28.61 -13.95
CA ASN A 114 11.12 27.14 -13.90
C ASN A 114 11.50 26.56 -12.52
N ARG A 115 11.98 27.38 -11.58
CA ARG A 115 12.42 27.01 -10.23
C ARG A 115 13.52 25.93 -10.19
N LYS A 116 14.27 25.79 -11.29
CA LYS A 116 15.39 24.84 -11.42
C LYS A 116 16.68 25.49 -11.89
N ASN A 117 16.59 26.53 -12.73
CA ASN A 117 17.74 27.23 -13.29
C ASN A 117 18.06 28.53 -12.55
N CYS A 118 19.28 28.99 -12.74
CA CYS A 118 19.86 30.16 -12.11
C CYS A 118 20.46 31.11 -13.16
N SER A 119 20.14 32.40 -13.04
CA SER A 119 20.60 33.48 -13.93
C SER A 119 21.49 34.51 -13.24
#